data_AF-A0A2E5KQ95-F1
#
_entry.id   AF-A0A2E5KQ95-F1
#
_cell.length_a   1.000
_cell.length_b   1.000
_cell.length_c   1.000
_cell.angle_alpha   90.00
_cell.angle_beta   90.00
_cell.angle_gamma   90.00
#
_symmetry.space_group_name_H-M   'P 1'
#
loop_
_entity.id
_entity.type
_entity.pdbx_description
1 polymer ?
#
loop_
_entity_poly.entity_id
_entity_poly.type
_entity_poly.pdbx_seq_one_letter_code
_entity_poly.pdbx_strand_id
1 'polypeptide(L)'
;MLEDLEKKSALGDPEAQFQLAQVLQHGLGVRMDEDAALELYHAAAEQGYERAQYALGEIYMEGRITPQDLIQSYLWFSKVRRGGNSLSKAAAESCEYLDPHMTPEQRAEAMALTSAVDETVGNGASGT
;
A
#
# COMPACT_ATOMS: atom_id res chain seq x y z
N MET A 1 9.85 -3.22 -23.15
CA MET A 1 9.37 -3.90 -21.91
C MET A 1 8.94 -2.86 -20.88
N LEU A 2 9.74 -1.81 -20.66
CA LEU A 2 9.39 -0.68 -19.80
C LEU A 2 8.28 0.22 -20.39
N GLU A 3 8.36 0.56 -21.68
CA GLU A 3 7.34 1.39 -22.37
C GLU A 3 5.93 0.78 -22.32
N ASP A 4 5.83 -0.55 -22.35
CA ASP A 4 4.54 -1.26 -22.30
C ASP A 4 3.95 -1.19 -20.87
N LEU A 5 4.80 -1.25 -19.85
CA LEU A 5 4.42 -1.06 -18.44
C LEU A 5 3.99 0.37 -18.17
N GLU A 6 4.73 1.37 -18.65
CA GLU A 6 4.35 2.78 -18.53
C GLU A 6 2.98 3.04 -19.17
N LYS A 7 2.74 2.47 -20.35
CA LYS A 7 1.45 2.60 -21.03
C LYS A 7 0.32 1.94 -20.25
N LYS A 8 0.51 0.72 -19.74
CA LYS A 8 -0.49 0.02 -18.91
C LYS A 8 -0.74 0.74 -17.58
N SER A 9 0.32 1.22 -16.94
CA SER A 9 0.25 2.03 -15.74
C SER A 9 -0.56 3.30 -15.97
N ALA A 10 -0.34 3.99 -17.10
CA ALA A 10 -1.10 5.16 -17.51
C ALA A 10 -2.57 4.83 -17.87
N LEU A 11 -2.87 3.59 -18.24
CA LEU A 11 -4.24 3.09 -18.42
C LEU A 11 -4.91 2.71 -17.10
N GLY A 12 -4.21 2.85 -15.96
CA GLY A 12 -4.71 2.54 -14.63
C GLY A 12 -4.54 1.08 -14.22
N ASP A 13 -3.78 0.26 -14.94
CA ASP A 13 -3.57 -1.14 -14.55
C ASP A 13 -2.74 -1.22 -13.25
N PRO A 14 -3.29 -1.75 -12.15
CA PRO A 14 -2.61 -1.69 -10.85
C PRO A 14 -1.41 -2.62 -10.76
N GLU A 15 -1.40 -3.71 -11.52
CA GLU A 15 -0.24 -4.60 -11.60
C GLU A 15 0.91 -3.93 -12.34
N ALA A 16 0.61 -3.23 -13.44
CA ALA A 16 1.60 -2.45 -14.17
C ALA A 16 2.13 -1.27 -13.34
N GLN A 17 1.27 -0.56 -12.60
CA GLN A 17 1.67 0.48 -11.65
C GLN A 17 2.64 -0.08 -10.59
N PHE A 18 2.31 -1.22 -9.98
CA PHE A 18 3.17 -1.89 -9.02
C PHE A 18 4.52 -2.35 -9.61
N GLN A 19 4.52 -2.87 -10.83
CA GLN A 19 5.77 -3.27 -11.51
C GLN A 19 6.62 -2.05 -11.88
N LEU A 20 6.00 -0.97 -12.37
CA LEU A 20 6.70 0.26 -12.69
C LEU A 20 7.29 0.91 -11.43
N ALA A 21 6.57 0.89 -10.32
CA ALA A 21 7.06 1.36 -9.03
C ALA A 21 8.33 0.60 -8.59
N GLN A 22 8.36 -0.72 -8.70
CA GLN A 22 9.55 -1.53 -8.38
C GLN A 22 10.73 -1.20 -9.30
N VAL A 23 10.47 -0.94 -10.58
CA VAL A 23 11.50 -0.57 -11.56
C VAL A 23 12.11 0.79 -11.22
N LEU A 24 11.28 1.77 -10.88
CA LEU A 24 11.72 3.11 -10.46
C LEU A 24 12.45 3.09 -9.12
N GLN A 25 12.03 2.23 -8.18
CA GLN A 25 12.70 2.05 -6.89
C GLN A 25 14.11 1.43 -7.04
N HIS A 26 14.28 0.41 -7.89
CA HIS A 26 15.55 -0.29 -8.04
C HIS A 26 16.47 0.31 -9.13
N GLY A 27 15.97 1.25 -9.94
CA GLY A 27 16.73 1.84 -11.05
C GLY A 27 17.09 0.82 -12.13
N LEU A 28 16.20 -0.14 -12.44
CA LEU A 28 16.45 -1.20 -13.42
C LEU A 28 16.33 -0.68 -14.86
N GLY A 29 17.33 0.07 -15.31
CA GLY A 29 17.41 0.62 -16.66
C GLY A 29 16.74 1.99 -16.84
N VAL A 30 16.26 2.60 -15.76
CA VAL A 30 15.75 3.99 -15.69
C VAL A 30 16.38 4.72 -14.52
N ARG A 31 16.27 6.06 -14.52
CA ARG A 31 16.67 6.87 -13.37
C ARG A 31 15.82 6.48 -12.17
N MET A 32 16.50 6.17 -11.05
CA MET A 32 15.83 5.90 -9.79
C MET A 32 15.03 7.12 -9.35
N ASP A 33 13.74 6.91 -9.08
CA ASP A 33 12.80 7.94 -8.66
C ASP A 33 11.86 7.33 -7.62
N GLU A 34 12.27 7.46 -6.36
CA GLU A 34 11.56 6.86 -5.23
C GLU A 34 10.23 7.55 -4.98
N ASP A 35 10.14 8.86 -5.23
CA ASP A 35 8.92 9.64 -5.06
C ASP A 35 7.86 9.19 -6.08
N ALA A 36 8.24 9.09 -7.36
CA ALA A 36 7.36 8.55 -8.40
C ALA A 36 6.99 7.08 -8.15
N ALA A 37 7.91 6.27 -7.61
CA ALA A 37 7.60 4.89 -7.21
C ALA A 37 6.54 4.85 -6.11
N LEU A 38 6.65 5.73 -5.11
CA LEU A 38 5.70 5.82 -3.99
C LEU A 38 4.29 6.21 -4.49
N GLU A 39 4.20 7.18 -5.39
CA GLU A 39 2.91 7.57 -5.98
C GLU A 39 2.24 6.42 -6.74
N LEU A 40 3.02 5.64 -7.50
CA LEU A 40 2.52 4.47 -8.22
C LEU A 40 2.09 3.34 -7.28
N TYR A 41 2.83 3.12 -6.18
CA TYR A 41 2.41 2.18 -5.14
C TYR A 41 1.08 2.61 -4.51
N HIS A 42 0.91 3.89 -4.19
CA HIS A 42 -0.36 4.44 -3.71
C HIS A 42 -1.49 4.23 -4.72
N ALA A 43 -1.29 4.61 -5.97
CA ALA A 43 -2.31 4.42 -7.02
C ALA A 43 -2.76 2.96 -7.14
N ALA A 44 -1.83 2.01 -7.14
CA ALA A 44 -2.17 0.58 -7.20
C ALA A 44 -2.88 0.10 -5.92
N ALA A 45 -2.43 0.58 -4.75
CA ALA A 45 -2.99 0.20 -3.46
C ALA A 45 -4.41 0.73 -3.24
N GLU A 46 -4.69 1.95 -3.70
CA GLU A 46 -6.03 2.56 -3.68
C GLU A 46 -7.01 1.80 -4.59
N GLN A 47 -6.52 1.23 -5.69
CA GLN A 47 -7.30 0.33 -6.54
C GLN A 47 -7.55 -1.06 -5.94
N GLY A 48 -7.06 -1.31 -4.73
CA GLY A 48 -7.25 -2.59 -4.03
C GLY A 48 -6.22 -3.65 -4.37
N TYR A 49 -5.12 -3.31 -5.06
CA TYR A 49 -4.08 -4.29 -5.39
C TYR A 49 -3.27 -4.66 -4.15
N GLU A 50 -3.44 -5.90 -3.70
CA GLU A 50 -3.02 -6.30 -2.36
C GLU A 50 -1.50 -6.32 -2.20
N ARG A 51 -0.76 -6.62 -3.28
CA ARG A 51 0.71 -6.53 -3.27
C ARG A 51 1.20 -5.10 -3.10
N ALA A 52 0.53 -4.11 -3.71
CA ALA A 52 0.89 -2.71 -3.54
C ALA A 52 0.54 -2.22 -2.13
N GLN A 53 -0.62 -2.61 -1.60
CA GLN A 53 -0.99 -2.32 -0.21
C GLN A 53 0.03 -2.91 0.77
N TYR A 54 0.45 -4.17 0.57
CA TYR A 54 1.47 -4.80 1.41
C TYR A 54 2.82 -4.07 1.31
N ALA A 55 3.26 -3.73 0.10
CA ALA A 55 4.49 -3.00 -0.13
C ALA A 55 4.49 -1.60 0.50
N LEU A 56 3.37 -0.86 0.43
CA LEU A 56 3.23 0.41 1.16
C LEU A 56 3.34 0.22 2.67
N GLY A 57 2.71 -0.84 3.21
CA GLY A 57 2.85 -1.22 4.61
C GLY A 57 4.33 -1.36 5.02
N GLU A 58 5.13 -2.06 4.21
CA GLU A 58 6.57 -2.22 4.45
C GLU A 58 7.35 -0.91 4.28
N ILE A 59 7.05 -0.13 3.24
CA ILE A 59 7.73 1.16 2.98
C ILE A 59 7.54 2.13 4.16
N TYR A 60 6.31 2.24 4.69
CA TYR A 60 6.02 3.08 5.86
C TYR A 60 6.60 2.51 7.16
N MET A 61 6.66 1.19 7.30
CA MET A 61 7.29 0.53 8.47
C MET A 61 8.80 0.76 8.50
N GLU A 62 9.48 0.59 7.36
CA GLU A 62 10.93 0.74 7.27
C GLU A 62 11.36 2.21 7.16
N GLY A 63 10.46 3.09 6.69
CA GLY A 63 10.78 4.47 6.39
C GLY A 63 11.80 4.61 5.25
N ARG A 64 11.76 3.70 4.26
CA ARG A 64 12.80 3.58 3.22
C ARG A 64 12.74 4.72 2.20
N ILE A 65 11.55 5.01 1.68
CA ILE A 65 11.28 6.04 0.67
C ILE A 65 10.70 7.31 1.31
N THR A 66 9.86 7.13 2.33
CA THR A 66 9.11 8.19 3.02
C THR A 66 9.43 8.10 4.52
N PRO A 67 9.20 9.15 5.33
CA PRO A 67 9.38 9.06 6.77
C PRO A 67 8.60 7.89 7.36
N GLN A 68 9.21 7.21 8.34
CA GLN A 68 8.58 6.09 9.03
C GLN A 68 7.24 6.52 9.64
N ASP A 69 6.18 5.78 9.31
CA ASP A 69 4.83 6.02 9.82
C ASP A 69 4.15 4.68 10.14
N LEU A 70 4.18 4.32 11.41
CA LEU A 70 3.62 3.05 11.87
C LEU A 70 2.08 3.03 11.78
N ILE A 71 1.42 4.18 11.83
CA ILE A 71 -0.04 4.31 11.72
C ILE A 71 -0.47 3.98 10.30
N GLN A 72 0.18 4.61 9.31
CA GLN A 72 -0.05 4.30 7.89
C GLN A 72 0.30 2.86 7.55
N SER A 73 1.44 2.37 8.05
CA SER A 73 1.85 0.98 7.87
C SER A 73 0.79 -0.01 8.37
N TYR A 74 0.31 0.18 9.60
CA TYR A 74 -0.72 -0.66 10.20
C TYR A 74 -2.04 -0.58 9.42
N LEU A 75 -2.38 0.60 8.89
CA LEU A 75 -3.58 0.78 8.06
C LEU A 75 -3.53 -0.04 6.78
N TRP A 76 -2.41 0.01 6.05
CA TRP A 76 -2.24 -0.75 4.82
C TRP A 76 -2.20 -2.26 5.07
N PHE A 77 -1.47 -2.73 6.09
CA PHE A 77 -1.49 -4.14 6.46
C PHE A 77 -2.87 -4.61 6.92
N SER A 78 -3.62 -3.78 7.65
CA SER A 78 -4.97 -4.11 8.08
C SER A 78 -5.95 -4.31 6.91
N LYS A 79 -5.77 -3.58 5.80
CA LYS A 79 -6.52 -3.78 4.56
C LYS A 79 -6.22 -5.14 3.94
N VAL A 80 -4.92 -5.48 3.77
CA VAL A 80 -4.49 -6.77 3.21
C VAL A 80 -4.94 -7.95 4.06
N ARG A 81 -4.79 -7.83 5.39
CA ARG A 81 -5.24 -8.84 6.36
C ARG A 81 -6.73 -9.17 6.19
N ARG A 82 -7.56 -8.17 5.91
CA ARG A 82 -9.01 -8.34 5.71
C ARG A 82 -9.38 -8.98 4.38
N GLY A 83 -8.53 -8.83 3.36
CA GLY A 83 -8.77 -9.38 2.02
C GLY A 83 -8.80 -10.92 1.94
N GLY A 84 -8.33 -11.64 2.96
CA GLY A 84 -8.39 -13.11 3.01
C GLY A 84 -7.53 -13.83 1.97
N ASN A 85 -6.60 -13.11 1.32
CA ASN A 85 -5.69 -13.63 0.29
C ASN A 85 -4.44 -14.29 0.90
N SER A 86 -3.51 -14.75 0.07
CA SER A 86 -2.25 -15.37 0.52
C SER A 86 -1.34 -14.43 1.32
N LEU A 87 -1.45 -13.11 1.14
CA LEU A 87 -0.70 -12.09 1.89
C LEU A 87 -1.38 -11.71 3.21
N SER A 88 -2.63 -12.11 3.44
CA SER A 88 -3.37 -11.80 4.67
C SER A 88 -2.64 -12.29 5.93
N LYS A 89 -2.01 -13.47 5.86
CA LYS A 89 -1.18 -13.99 6.95
C LYS A 89 0.06 -13.13 7.20
N ALA A 90 0.81 -12.82 6.14
CA ALA A 90 1.98 -11.96 6.24
C ALA A 90 1.62 -10.58 6.80
N ALA A 91 0.51 -9.99 6.35
CA ALA A 91 0.02 -8.72 6.86
C ALA A 91 -0.42 -8.80 8.33
N ALA A 92 -0.96 -9.93 8.78
CA ALA A 92 -1.27 -10.16 10.19
C ALA A 92 0.01 -10.24 11.03
N GLU A 93 1.01 -10.98 10.56
CA GLU A 93 2.32 -11.08 11.22
C GLU A 93 2.99 -9.70 11.32
N SER A 94 2.96 -8.89 10.25
CA SER A 94 3.47 -7.52 10.29
C SER A 94 2.71 -6.63 11.26
N CYS A 95 1.38 -6.77 11.37
CA CYS A 95 0.61 -6.04 12.38
C CYS A 95 0.98 -6.46 13.82
N GLU A 96 1.19 -7.76 14.05
CA GLU A 96 1.66 -8.27 15.35
C GLU A 96 3.06 -7.78 15.67
N TYR A 97 3.93 -7.66 14.66
CA TYR A 97 5.25 -7.05 14.81
C TYR A 97 5.17 -5.57 15.18
N LEU A 98 4.24 -4.81 14.60
CA LEU A 98 4.06 -3.39 14.89
C LEU A 98 3.44 -3.11 16.28
N ASP A 99 2.67 -4.05 16.85
CA ASP A 99 1.97 -3.88 18.13
C ASP A 99 2.86 -3.40 19.30
N PRO A 100 4.04 -4.00 19.56
CA PRO A 100 4.98 -3.50 20.59
C PRO A 100 5.73 -2.22 20.20
N HIS A 101 5.79 -1.88 18.92
CA HIS A 101 6.48 -0.68 18.41
C HIS A 101 5.59 0.56 18.34
N MET A 102 4.27 0.39 18.47
CA MET A 102 3.29 1.47 18.50
C MET A 102 2.81 1.78 19.92
N THR A 103 2.56 3.05 20.18
CA THR A 103 1.82 3.47 21.38
C THR A 103 0.34 3.05 21.30
N PRO A 104 -0.34 2.88 22.45
CA PRO A 104 -1.78 2.61 22.45
C PRO A 104 -2.59 3.70 21.73
N GLU A 105 -2.13 4.95 21.72
CA GLU A 105 -2.73 6.06 20.98
C GLU A 105 -2.61 5.85 19.47
N GLN A 106 -1.41 5.53 18.97
CA GLN A 106 -1.19 5.23 17.54
C GLN A 106 -2.00 4.02 17.07
N ARG A 107 -2.12 2.98 17.91
CA ARG A 107 -2.96 1.80 17.61
C ARG A 107 -4.43 2.17 17.49
N ALA A 108 -4.94 2.97 18.44
CA ALA A 108 -6.31 3.45 18.41
C ALA A 108 -6.57 4.32 17.18
N GLU A 109 -5.64 5.20 16.82
CA GLU A 109 -5.72 6.03 15.62
C GLU A 109 -5.71 5.18 14.34
N ALA A 110 -4.76 4.26 14.20
CA ALA A 110 -4.69 3.37 13.05
C ALA A 110 -5.96 2.50 12.91
N MET A 111 -6.47 1.97 14.02
CA MET A 111 -7.74 1.24 14.02
C MET A 111 -8.93 2.13 13.63
N ALA A 112 -9.00 3.36 14.16
CA ALA A 112 -10.05 4.31 13.81
C ALA A 112 -10.02 4.66 12.31
N LEU A 113 -8.84 4.93 11.75
CA LEU A 113 -8.66 5.20 10.32
C LEU A 113 -9.05 3.98 9.46
N THR A 114 -8.68 2.77 9.87
CA THR A 114 -9.09 1.55 9.14
C THR A 114 -10.60 1.30 9.19
N SER A 115 -11.28 1.72 10.26
CA SER A 115 -12.74 1.63 10.39
C SER A 115 -13.45 2.68 9.52
N ALA A 116 -12.93 3.90 9.48
CA ALA A 116 -13.51 4.99 8.70
C ALA A 116 -13.39 4.78 7.18
N VAL A 117 -12.34 4.09 6.72
CA VAL A 117 -12.14 3.76 5.30
C VAL A 117 -13.12 2.66 4.83
N ASP A 118 -13.67 1.85 5.72
CA ASP A 118 -14.71 0.85 5.41
C ASP A 118 -16.06 1.54 5.07
N GLU A 119 -16.36 2.64 5.75
CA GLU A 119 -17.60 3.42 5.54
C GLU A 119 -17.61 4.19 4.21
N THR A 120 -16.44 4.55 3.67
CA THR A 120 -16.35 5.26 2.39
C THR A 120 -16.39 4.33 1.18
N VAL A 121 -15.95 3.06 1.32
CA VAL A 121 -16.05 2.05 0.26
C VAL A 121 -17.47 1.46 0.18
N GLY A 122 -18.22 1.44 1.28
CA GLY A 122 -19.62 1.01 1.32
C GLY A 122 -20.63 1.97 0.65
N ASN A 123 -20.25 3.22 0.35
CA ASN A 123 -21.16 4.24 -0.21
C ASN A 123 -20.85 4.63 -1.68
N GLY A 124 -20.18 3.74 -2.43
CA GLY A 124 -19.92 3.90 -3.87
C GLY A 124 -20.85 3.10 -4.79
N ALA A 125 -21.73 2.25 -4.24
CA ALA A 125 -22.64 1.41 -5.02
C ALA A 125 -24.11 1.76 -4.76
N SER A 126 -24.51 2.99 -5.09
CA SER A 126 -25.92 3.36 -5.33
C SER A 126 -25.96 4.56 -6.25
N GLY A 127 -25.71 4.31 -7.54
CA GLY A 127 -25.88 5.27 -8.60
C GLY A 127 -26.33 4.54 -9.86
N THR A 128 -27.61 4.75 -10.19
CA THR A 128 -28.42 4.27 -11.33
C THR A 128 -28.99 2.86 -11.26
#